data_AF-A0A7J5XFP7-F1
#
_entry.id   AF-A0A7J5XFP7-F1
#
_cell.length_a   1.000
_cell.length_b   1.000
_cell.length_c   1.000
_cell.angle_alpha   90.00
_cell.angle_beta   90.00
_cell.angle_gamma   90.00
#
_symmetry.space_group_name_H-M   'P 1'
#
loop_
_entity.id
_entity.type
_entity.pdbx_description
1 polymer ?
#
loop_
_entity_poly.entity_id
_entity_poly.type
_entity_poly.pdbx_seq_one_letter_code
_entity_poly.pdbx_strand_id
1 'polypeptide(L)'
;MTGRENGVVVRLKRENPAIGGTHCAAHKLNLCAQQAAAAIPSLQRYQRTVGSIYGYFSNSSSRQARLKEMHVILDTDDVKLNQSMPSAG
;
A
#
# COMPACT_ATOMS: atom_id res chain seq x y z
N MET A 1 -2.38 11.35 3.64
CA MET A 1 -3.22 12.37 2.96
C MET A 1 -2.61 13.75 3.13
N THR A 2 -1.90 14.25 2.11
CA THR A 2 -1.04 15.45 2.20
C THR A 2 -1.41 16.55 1.20
N GLY A 3 -2.69 16.64 0.82
CA GLY A 3 -3.15 17.73 -0.03
C GLY A 3 -3.15 19.07 0.71
N ARG A 4 -2.43 20.07 0.18
CA ARG A 4 -2.44 21.45 0.70
C ARG A 4 -3.86 22.05 0.74
N GLU A 5 -4.70 21.67 -0.21
CA GLU A 5 -6.07 22.17 -0.34
C GLU A 5 -7.14 21.09 -0.09
N ASN A 6 -6.77 19.82 -0.23
CA ASN A 6 -7.66 18.66 -0.16
C ASN A 6 -7.39 17.72 1.01
N GLY A 7 -6.46 18.07 1.91
CA GLY A 7 -6.19 17.31 3.12
C GLY A 7 -7.42 17.27 4.04
N VAL A 8 -7.59 16.16 4.77
CA VAL A 8 -8.73 15.97 5.69
C VAL A 8 -8.81 17.10 6.71
N VAL A 9 -7.68 17.47 7.30
CA VAL A 9 -7.60 18.59 8.25
C VAL A 9 -8.01 19.90 7.60
N VAL A 10 -7.64 20.14 6.34
CA VAL A 10 -7.98 21.37 5.61
C VAL A 10 -9.49 21.45 5.37
N ARG A 11 -10.12 20.32 5.02
CA ARG A 11 -11.58 20.24 4.86
C ARG A 11 -12.31 20.44 6.18
N LEU A 12 -11.86 19.79 7.25
CA LEU A 12 -12.46 19.96 8.59
C LEU A 12 -12.32 21.40 9.12
N LYS A 13 -11.21 22.07 8.84
CA LYS A 13 -11.02 23.48 9.18
C LYS A 13 -11.98 24.45 8.48
N ARG A 14 -12.51 24.08 7.30
CA ARG A 14 -13.53 24.89 6.60
C ARG A 14 -14.88 24.86 7.32
N GLU A 15 -15.21 23.73 7.93
CA GLU A 15 -16.43 23.55 8.73
C GLU A 15 -16.27 24.12 10.15
N ASN A 16 -15.09 23.96 10.75
CA ASN A 16 -14.79 24.52 12.07
C ASN A 16 -13.32 24.99 12.15
N PRO A 17 -13.06 26.31 12.15
CA PRO A 17 -11.71 26.87 12.20
C PRO A 17 -10.91 26.50 13.44
N ALA A 18 -11.55 26.10 14.54
CA ALA A 18 -10.89 25.73 15.79
C ALA A 18 -10.21 24.34 15.73
N ILE A 19 -10.47 23.55 14.67
CA ILE A 19 -9.88 22.22 14.54
C ILE A 19 -8.38 22.31 14.24
N GLY A 20 -7.57 21.80 15.17
CA GLY A 20 -6.15 21.50 14.95
C GLY A 20 -5.98 20.18 14.21
N GLY A 21 -4.86 20.05 13.47
CA GLY A 21 -4.50 18.78 12.85
C GLY A 21 -3.07 18.40 13.18
N THR A 22 -2.90 17.26 13.83
CA THR A 22 -1.59 16.63 14.04
C THR A 22 -1.44 15.47 13.07
N HIS A 23 -0.23 15.29 12.56
CA HIS A 23 0.08 14.15 11.70
C HIS A 23 0.83 13.10 12.50
N CYS A 24 0.46 11.83 12.31
CA CYS A 24 1.23 10.72 12.85
C CYS A 24 2.64 10.71 12.23
N ALA A 25 3.68 10.69 13.08
CA ALA A 25 5.07 10.68 12.65
C ALA A 25 5.39 9.45 11.79
N ALA A 26 4.88 8.27 12.16
CA ALA A 26 5.04 7.05 11.38
C ALA A 26 4.40 7.17 9.98
N HIS A 27 3.21 7.78 9.88
CA HIS A 27 2.59 8.01 8.57
C HIS A 27 3.41 8.96 7.69
N LYS A 28 3.96 10.04 8.27
CA LYS A 28 4.82 10.97 7.53
C LYS A 28 6.13 10.31 7.07
N LEU A 29 6.75 9.51 7.93
CA LEU A 29 7.97 8.77 7.57
C LEU A 29 7.70 7.81 6.42
N ASN A 30 6.63 7.00 6.52
CA ASN A 30 6.26 6.09 5.44
C ASN A 30 5.99 6.83 4.13
N LEU A 31 5.28 7.97 4.18
CA LEU A 31 5.02 8.76 2.98
C LEU A 31 6.32 9.32 2.36
N CYS A 32 7.24 9.81 3.18
CA CYS A 32 8.55 10.28 2.72
C CYS A 32 9.33 9.15 2.04
N ALA A 33 9.36 7.96 2.65
CA ALA A 33 10.00 6.79 2.07
C ALA A 33 9.37 6.37 0.74
N GLN A 34 8.03 6.37 0.64
CA GLN A 34 7.30 6.09 -0.60
C GLN A 34 7.63 7.10 -1.71
N GLN A 35 7.65 8.39 -1.38
CA GLN A 35 8.00 9.45 -2.33
C GLN A 35 9.45 9.37 -2.79
N ALA A 36 10.38 9.07 -1.88
CA ALA A 36 11.79 8.87 -2.21
C ALA A 36 11.99 7.63 -3.09
N ALA A 37 11.30 6.52 -2.79
CA ALA A 37 11.35 5.32 -3.60
C ALA A 37 10.82 5.56 -5.03
N ALA A 38 9.82 6.43 -5.19
CA ALA A 38 9.32 6.82 -6.51
C ALA A 38 10.36 7.60 -7.34
N ALA A 39 11.37 8.23 -6.74
CA ALA A 39 12.44 8.88 -7.48
C ALA A 39 13.51 7.90 -8.00
N ILE A 40 13.50 6.64 -7.55
CA ILE A 40 14.51 5.62 -7.88
C ILE A 40 13.90 4.60 -8.86
N PRO A 41 14.30 4.60 -10.15
CA PRO A 41 13.65 3.77 -11.17
C PRO A 41 13.68 2.25 -10.89
N SER A 42 14.75 1.74 -10.28
CA SER A 42 14.87 0.33 -9.90
C SER A 42 13.84 -0.06 -8.83
N LEU A 43 13.61 0.81 -7.84
CA LEU A 43 12.62 0.59 -6.80
C LEU A 43 11.19 0.68 -7.34
N GLN A 44 10.92 1.62 -8.26
CA GLN A 44 9.63 1.64 -8.97
C GLN A 44 9.37 0.33 -9.71
N ARG A 45 10.38 -0.19 -10.44
CA ARG A 45 10.23 -1.45 -11.18
C ARG A 45 9.98 -2.61 -10.22
N TYR A 46 10.75 -2.69 -9.13
CA TYR A 46 10.55 -3.67 -8.08
C TYR A 46 9.13 -3.63 -7.52
N GLN A 47 8.65 -2.46 -7.10
CA GLN A 47 7.31 -2.30 -6.53
C GLN A 47 6.20 -2.68 -7.52
N ARG A 48 6.36 -2.35 -8.81
CA ARG A 48 5.40 -2.77 -9.85
C ARG A 48 5.38 -4.28 -10.05
N THR A 49 6.55 -4.93 -10.11
CA THR A 49 6.64 -6.39 -10.30
C THR A 49 6.05 -7.15 -9.11
N VAL A 50 6.43 -6.77 -7.89
CA VAL A 50 5.89 -7.42 -6.69
C VAL A 50 4.40 -7.14 -6.54
N GLY A 51 3.96 -5.90 -6.83
CA GLY A 51 2.56 -5.51 -6.82
C GLY A 51 1.72 -6.25 -7.88
N SER A 52 2.25 -6.53 -9.07
CA SER A 52 1.52 -7.26 -10.11
C SER A 52 1.36 -8.74 -9.77
N ILE A 53 2.39 -9.36 -9.21
CA ILE A 53 2.32 -10.75 -8.73
C ILE A 53 1.29 -10.85 -7.61
N TYR A 54 1.39 -9.97 -6.60
CA TYR A 54 0.41 -9.93 -5.52
C TYR A 54 -1.01 -9.73 -6.06
N GLY A 55 -1.22 -8.71 -6.92
CA GLY A 55 -2.53 -8.41 -7.49
C GLY A 55 -3.12 -9.53 -8.33
N TYR A 56 -2.27 -10.30 -9.03
CA TYR A 56 -2.70 -11.50 -9.75
C TYR A 56 -3.36 -12.51 -8.81
N PHE A 57 -2.74 -12.83 -7.67
CA PHE A 57 -3.31 -13.80 -6.74
C PHE A 57 -4.39 -13.19 -5.82
N SER A 58 -4.19 -11.99 -5.28
CA SER A 58 -5.10 -11.39 -4.30
C SER A 58 -6.51 -11.13 -4.82
N ASN A 59 -6.65 -10.88 -6.13
CA ASN A 59 -7.92 -10.46 -6.74
C ASN A 59 -8.78 -11.64 -7.24
N SER A 60 -8.42 -12.90 -6.94
CA SER A 60 -9.17 -14.07 -7.40
C SER A 60 -9.04 -15.24 -6.43
N SER A 61 -10.17 -15.67 -5.88
CA SER A 61 -10.24 -16.83 -4.98
C SER A 61 -9.77 -18.12 -5.64
N SER A 62 -10.07 -18.33 -6.93
CA SER A 62 -9.63 -19.52 -7.66
C SER A 62 -8.11 -19.55 -7.87
N ARG A 63 -7.48 -18.41 -8.13
CA ARG A 63 -6.01 -18.32 -8.22
C ARG A 63 -5.34 -18.51 -6.85
N GLN A 64 -5.97 -18.05 -5.76
CA GLN A 64 -5.47 -18.33 -4.40
C GLN A 64 -5.56 -19.81 -4.05
N ALA A 65 -6.65 -20.49 -4.43
CA ALA A 65 -6.79 -21.93 -4.22
C ALA A 65 -5.69 -22.70 -4.95
N ARG A 66 -5.43 -22.38 -6.22
CA ARG A 66 -4.32 -22.98 -6.97
C ARG A 66 -2.94 -22.69 -6.36
N LEU A 67 -2.73 -21.48 -5.84
CA LEU A 67 -1.46 -21.15 -5.17
C LEU A 67 -1.24 -22.03 -3.94
N LYS A 68 -2.28 -22.29 -3.15
CA LYS A 68 -2.23 -23.23 -2.01
C LYS A 68 -1.94 -24.66 -2.46
N GLU A 69 -2.57 -25.12 -3.55
CA GLU A 69 -2.26 -26.44 -4.12
C GLU A 69 -0.79 -26.54 -4.53
N MET A 70 -0.23 -25.48 -5.13
CA MET A 70 1.19 -25.43 -5.48
C MET A 70 2.08 -25.48 -4.23
N HIS A 71 1.71 -24.81 -3.13
CA HIS A 71 2.43 -24.88 -1.87
C HIS A 71 2.50 -26.30 -1.32
N VAL A 72 1.39 -27.05 -1.38
CA VAL A 72 1.32 -28.46 -0.97
C VAL A 72 2.23 -29.35 -1.84
N ILE A 73 2.22 -29.16 -3.15
CA ILE A 73 3.03 -29.97 -4.08
C ILE A 73 4.53 -29.72 -3.89
N LEU A 74 4.90 -28.46 -3.64
CA LEU A 74 6.29 -28.04 -3.51
C LEU A 74 6.84 -28.18 -2.09
N ASP A 75 6.03 -28.63 -1.12
CA ASP A 75 6.36 -28.70 0.31
C ASP A 75 6.90 -27.35 0.84
N THR A 76 6.15 -26.29 0.56
CA THR A 76 6.49 -24.92 0.98
C THR A 76 5.42 -24.35 1.90
N ASP A 77 5.82 -23.42 2.77
CA ASP A 77 4.91 -22.73 3.65
C ASP A 77 3.86 -21.92 2.87
N ASP A 78 2.62 -21.99 3.35
CA ASP A 78 1.49 -21.23 2.81
C ASP A 78 1.71 -19.71 3.01
N VAL A 79 1.75 -18.96 1.91
CA VAL A 79 1.91 -17.50 1.98
C VAL A 79 0.55 -16.84 2.23
N LYS A 80 0.40 -16.20 3.39
CA LYS A 80 -0.77 -15.35 3.69
C LYS A 80 -0.69 -14.03 2.92
N LEU A 81 -1.52 -13.91 1.88
CA LEU A 81 -1.70 -12.65 1.15
C LEU A 81 -2.50 -11.67 2.02
N ASN A 82 -1.81 -10.77 2.74
CA ASN A 82 -2.47 -9.71 3.51
C ASN A 82 -2.67 -8.45 2.64
N GLN A 83 -3.78 -7.74 2.84
CA GLN A 83 -4.12 -6.51 2.07
C GLN A 83 -3.22 -5.30 2.42
N SER A 84 -2.05 -5.51 3.03
CA SER A 84 -1.25 -4.42 3.60
C SER A 84 -0.33 -3.71 2.61
N MET A 85 -0.30 -4.11 1.33
CA MET A 85 0.48 -3.37 0.35
C MET A 85 -0.17 -2.01 0.06
N PRO A 86 0.51 -0.90 0.34
CA PRO A 86 -0.02 0.42 0.01
C PRO A 86 -0.17 0.49 -1.51
N SER A 87 -1.40 0.68 -1.96
CA SER A 87 -1.68 0.99 -3.36
C SER A 87 -0.81 2.17 -3.77
N ALA A 88 -0.02 2.01 -4.83
CA ALA A 88 0.64 3.12 -5.50
C ALA A 88 -0.45 4.02 -6.09
N GLY A 89 -0.89 5.00 -5.31
CA GLY A 89 -1.74 6.11 -5.74
C GLY A 89 -0.91 7.34 -6.05
#